data_AF-A0A3D4A294-F1
#
_entry.id   AF-A0A3D4A294-F1
#
_cell.length_a   1.000
_cell.length_b   1.000
_cell.length_c   1.000
_cell.angle_alpha   90.00
_cell.angle_beta   90.00
_cell.angle_gamma   90.00
#
_symmetry.space_group_name_H-M   'P 1'
#
loop_
_entity.id
_entity.type
_entity.pdbx_description
1 polymer ?
#
loop_
_entity_poly.entity_id
_entity_poly.type
_entity_poly.pdbx_seq_one_letter_code
_entity_poly.pdbx_strand_id
1 'polypeptide(L)' 'MSFSARRTGISLRDVLKRFRAIGATDLKFSKASKNAGESLDETLYIAVMGNDDDGHNRIDEAVANGCIAIVAERFVTAP' A
#
# COMPACT_ATOMS: atom_id res chain seq x y z
N MET A 1 -2.66 29.78 13.98
CA MET A 1 -2.55 29.34 12.58
C MET A 1 -1.66 28.10 12.56
N SER A 2 -2.25 26.92 12.36
CA SER A 2 -1.50 25.67 12.32
C SER A 2 -0.93 25.49 10.92
N PHE A 3 0.39 25.52 10.79
CA PHE A 3 1.06 25.13 9.56
C PHE A 3 0.98 23.60 9.46
N SER A 4 -0.04 23.09 8.77
CA SER A 4 -0.02 21.72 8.28
C SER A 4 1.00 21.67 7.15
N ALA A 5 2.25 21.37 7.51
CA ALA A 5 3.25 20.97 6.53
C ALA A 5 2.62 19.82 5.73
N ARG A 6 2.30 20.06 4.46
CA ARG A 6 1.87 18.99 3.56
C ARG A 6 2.92 17.90 3.71
N ARG A 7 2.57 16.77 4.34
CA ARG A 7 3.41 15.58 4.32
C ARG A 7 3.46 15.18 2.86
N THR A 8 4.42 15.70 2.12
CA THR A 8 4.70 15.32 0.76
C THR A 8 5.09 13.85 0.84
N GLY A 9 4.14 12.96 0.56
CA GLY A 9 4.37 11.52 0.59
C GLY A 9 5.58 11.15 -0.27
N ILE A 10 6.21 10.03 0.09
CA ILE A 10 7.37 9.50 -0.63
C ILE A 10 6.84 8.81 -1.90
N SER A 11 7.50 9.04 -3.03
CA SER A 11 7.21 8.32 -4.27
C SER A 11 7.64 6.87 -4.12
N LEU A 12 6.79 5.94 -4.55
CA LEU A 12 7.15 4.52 -4.59
C LEU A 12 8.35 4.27 -5.52
N ARG A 13 8.56 5.11 -6.54
CA ARG A 13 9.76 5.08 -7.43
C ARG A 13 11.06 5.36 -6.68
N ASP A 14 11.01 6.18 -5.64
CA ASP A 14 12.19 6.50 -4.83
C ASP A 14 12.56 5.36 -3.87
N VAL A 15 11.56 4.55 -3.48
CA VAL A 15 11.72 3.43 -2.54
C VAL A 15 12.08 2.13 -3.27
N LEU A 16 11.35 1.80 -4.33
CA LEU A 16 11.51 0.56 -5.07
C LEU A 16 12.17 0.82 -6.42
N LYS A 17 13.49 0.60 -6.50
CA LYS A 17 14.28 0.88 -7.72
C LYS A 17 13.87 0.06 -8.95
N ARG A 18 13.13 -1.04 -8.77
CA ARG A 18 12.76 -2.00 -9.83
C ARG A 18 11.31 -2.47 -9.72
N PHE A 19 10.38 -1.56 -9.41
CA PHE A 19 8.96 -1.89 -9.47
C PHE A 19 8.36 -1.54 -10.83
N ARG A 20 7.22 -2.16 -11.13
CA ARG A 20 6.37 -1.84 -12.26
C ARG A 20 5.01 -1.41 -11.73
N ALA A 21 4.63 -0.17 -12.00
CA ALA A 21 3.27 0.29 -11.73
C ALA A 21 2.32 -0.24 -12.81
N ILE A 22 1.15 -0.70 -12.41
CA ILE A 22 0.04 -1.06 -13.31
C ILE A 22 -1.12 -0.13 -12.96
N GLY A 23 -1.70 0.56 -13.94
CA GLY A 23 -2.86 1.45 -13.74
C GLY A 23 -2.54 2.81 -13.10
N ALA A 24 -1.31 3.06 -12.65
CA ALA A 24 -0.86 4.36 -12.13
C ALA A 24 0.52 4.73 -12.67
N THR A 25 0.80 6.02 -12.85
CA THR A 25 2.15 6.48 -13.25
C THR A 25 3.10 6.44 -12.06
N ASP A 26 2.66 6.94 -10.90
CA ASP A 26 3.42 6.95 -9.67
C ASP A 26 2.46 6.94 -8.48
N LEU A 27 2.91 6.37 -7.36
CA LEU A 27 2.14 6.36 -6.12
C LEU A 27 2.92 7.09 -5.04
N LYS A 28 2.29 8.10 -4.42
CA LYS A 28 2.83 8.78 -3.25
C LYS A 28 2.11 8.30 -2.01
N PHE A 29 2.86 7.93 -0.98
CA PHE A 29 2.31 7.47 0.28
C PHE A 29 3.06 8.11 1.45
N SER A 30 2.36 8.28 2.57
CA SER A 30 2.96 8.83 3.80
C SER A 30 2.94 7.84 4.98
N LYS A 31 2.26 6.71 4.79
CA LYS A 31 2.12 5.57 5.70
C LYS A 31 2.08 4.28 4.89
N ALA A 32 2.59 3.20 5.47
CA ALA A 32 2.48 1.86 4.92
C ALA A 32 2.23 0.87 6.05
N SER A 33 1.43 -0.16 5.80
CA SER A 33 1.09 -1.20 6.78
C SER A 33 0.91 -2.56 6.11
N LYS A 34 1.18 -3.64 6.87
CA LYS A 34 0.87 -5.03 6.50
C LYS A 34 -0.39 -5.57 7.20
N ASN A 35 -0.96 -4.80 8.14
CA ASN A 35 -2.10 -5.23 8.93
C ASN A 35 -3.39 -4.78 8.24
N ALA A 36 -4.17 -5.71 7.71
CA ALA A 36 -5.40 -5.37 6.99
C ALA A 36 -6.54 -4.94 7.93
N GLY A 37 -6.52 -5.36 9.20
CA GLY A 37 -7.63 -5.15 10.15
C GLY A 37 -7.66 -3.79 10.84
N GLU A 38 -6.74 -2.89 10.51
CA GLU A 38 -6.74 -1.50 11.00
C GLU A 38 -7.33 -0.54 9.96
N SER A 39 -7.62 0.70 10.35
CA SER A 39 -7.96 1.75 9.38
C SER A 39 -6.73 2.07 8.52
N LEU A 40 -6.88 1.96 7.21
CA LEU A 40 -5.82 2.15 6.22
C LEU A 40 -5.99 3.45 5.41
N ASP A 41 -6.69 4.43 5.96
CA ASP A 41 -6.85 5.75 5.35
C ASP A 41 -5.47 6.33 4.98
N GLU A 42 -5.32 6.73 3.71
CA GLU A 42 -4.10 7.28 3.13
C GLU A 42 -2.86 6.35 3.26
N THR A 43 -3.08 5.04 3.43
CA THR A 43 -2.04 4.05 3.74
C THR A 43 -1.83 3.07 2.58
N LEU A 44 -0.56 2.82 2.28
CA LEU A 44 -0.13 1.76 1.36
C LEU A 44 -0.22 0.40 2.06
N TYR A 45 -1.02 -0.52 1.53
CA TYR A 45 -1.05 -1.89 2.05
C TYR A 45 0.08 -2.74 1.45
N ILE A 46 0.79 -3.48 2.28
CA ILE A 46 1.88 -4.37 1.90
C ILE A 46 1.39 -5.82 2.05
N ALA A 47 0.99 -6.42 0.93
CA ALA A 47 0.58 -7.81 0.86
C ALA A 47 1.83 -8.67 0.62
N VAL A 48 2.32 -9.36 1.65
CA VAL A 48 3.45 -10.29 1.53
C VAL A 48 3.19 -11.61 2.20
N MET A 49 3.80 -12.67 1.67
CA MET A 49 3.83 -13.99 2.29
C MET A 49 4.71 -13.92 3.55
N GLY A 50 4.08 -14.10 4.71
CA GLY A 50 4.75 -14.33 5.99
C GLY A 50 4.98 -15.81 6.26
N ASN A 51 5.53 -16.12 7.44
CA ASN A 51 5.70 -17.51 7.87
C ASN A 51 4.38 -18.18 8.23
N ASP A 52 3.44 -17.40 8.80
CA ASP A 52 2.20 -17.90 9.40
C ASP A 52 0.94 -17.45 8.66
N ASP A 53 1.06 -16.44 7.80
CA ASP A 53 -0.07 -15.85 7.08
C ASP A 53 0.36 -15.30 5.71
N ASP A 54 -0.57 -15.33 4.77
CA ASP A 54 -0.39 -14.84 3.41
C ASP A 54 -1.19 -13.53 3.26
N GLY A 55 -0.51 -12.38 3.28
CA GLY A 55 -1.15 -11.07 3.19
C GLY A 55 -1.95 -10.85 1.91
N HIS A 56 -1.74 -11.67 0.88
CA HIS A 56 -2.57 -11.65 -0.33
C HIS A 56 -4.03 -12.01 -0.05
N ASN A 57 -4.29 -12.88 0.93
CA ASN A 57 -5.64 -13.31 1.31
C ASN A 57 -6.43 -12.21 2.03
N ARG A 58 -5.78 -11.10 2.39
CA ARG A 58 -6.37 -9.98 3.13
C ARG A 58 -6.54 -8.71 2.28
N ILE A 59 -6.29 -8.81 0.97
CA ILE A 59 -6.37 -7.67 0.05
C ILE A 59 -7.76 -7.05 0.03
N ASP A 60 -8.82 -7.85 -0.05
CA ASP A 60 -10.20 -7.34 -0.09
C ASP A 60 -10.55 -6.56 1.18
N GLU A 61 -10.10 -7.05 2.34
CA GLU A 61 -10.27 -6.35 3.61
C GLU A 61 -9.47 -5.06 3.67
N ALA A 62 -8.22 -5.05 3.18
CA ALA A 62 -7.40 -3.85 3.15
C ALA A 62 -8.02 -2.76 2.24
N VAL A 63 -8.62 -3.15 1.11
CA VAL A 63 -9.38 -2.26 0.23
C VAL A 63 -10.62 -1.74 0.95
N ALA A 64 -11.40 -2.62 1.59
CA ALA A 64 -12.57 -2.22 2.37
C ALA A 64 -12.22 -1.25 3.52
N ASN A 65 -11.03 -1.38 4.09
CA ASN A 65 -10.51 -0.52 5.16
C ASN A 65 -9.78 0.74 4.64
N GLY A 66 -9.88 1.05 3.35
CA GLY A 66 -9.52 2.36 2.81
C GLY A 66 -8.08 2.51 2.31
N CYS A 67 -7.35 1.40 2.09
CA CYS A 67 -5.99 1.51 1.57
C CYS A 67 -5.97 2.21 0.18
N ILE A 68 -4.95 3.04 -0.05
CA ILE A 68 -4.86 3.83 -1.30
C ILE A 68 -4.25 3.04 -2.47
N ALA A 69 -3.51 1.98 -2.14
CA ALA A 69 -2.91 1.05 -3.08
C ALA A 69 -2.35 -0.15 -2.34
N ILE A 70 -2.05 -1.19 -3.12
CA ILE A 70 -1.44 -2.43 -2.65
C ILE A 70 -0.08 -2.59 -3.33
N VAL A 71 0.91 -2.98 -2.53
CA VAL A 71 2.19 -3.51 -3.02
C VAL A 71 2.25 -4.98 -2.64
N ALA A 72 2.52 -5.82 -3.65
CA ALA A 72 2.68 -7.26 -3.49
C ALA A 72 3.99 -7.73 -4.13
N GLU A 73 4.62 -8.76 -3.57
CA GLU A 73 5.84 -9.37 -4.11
C GLU A 73 5.59 -10.30 -5.30
N ARG A 74 4.33 -10.68 -5.54
CA ARG A 74 3.89 -11.43 -6.72
C ARG A 74 2.67 -10.78 -7.36
N PHE A 75 2.39 -11.16 -8.60
CA PHE A 75 1.18 -10.71 -9.28
C PHE A 75 -0.06 -11.18 -8.52
N VAL A 76 -0.93 -10.23 -8.23
CA VAL A 76 -2.25 -10.50 -7.69
C VAL A 76 -3.22 -10.52 -8.85
N THR A 77 -3.95 -11.61 -9.00
CA THR A 77 -5.12 -11.63 -9.87
C THR A 77 -6.23 -10.91 -9.12
N ALA A 78 -6.72 -9.81 -9.67
CA ALA A 78 -8.03 -9.32 -9.26
C ALA A 78 -9.06 -10.44 -9.52
N PRO A 79 -10.08 -10.61 -8.67
CA PRO A 79 -11.20 -11.50 -8.96
C PRO A 79 -11.85 -11.17 -10.30
#